data_AF-A0A3M1RKX3-F1
#
_entry.id   AF-A0A3M1RKX3-F1
#
_cell.length_a   1.000
_cell.length_b   1.000
_cell.length_c   1.000
_cell.angle_alpha   90.00
_cell.angle_beta   90.00
_cell.angle_gamma   90.00
#
_symmetry.space_group_name_H-M   'P 1'
#
loop_
_entity.id
_entity.type
_entity.pdbx_description
1 polymer ?
#
loop_
_entity_poly.entity_id
_entity_poly.type
_entity_poly.pdbx_seq_one_letter_code
_entity_poly.pdbx_strand_id
1 'polypeptide(L)'
;MKKSTYLFIAFAIFVVIALNFLPSQEIPSPPANEIHKEYTSDDACLECHGPETDNPMGKKHPHEPENCKRCHFDKVYREFKIFR
;
A
#
# COMPACT_ATOMS: atom_id res chain seq x y z
N MET A 1 -31.81 17.30 -18.70
CA MET A 1 -30.36 17.13 -18.43
C MET A 1 -29.58 17.49 -19.68
N LYS A 2 -28.44 18.18 -19.57
CA LYS A 2 -27.65 18.59 -20.73
C LYS A 2 -26.90 17.39 -21.30
N LYS A 3 -26.62 17.36 -22.61
CA LYS A 3 -25.80 16.29 -23.25
C LYS A 3 -24.46 16.09 -22.55
N SER A 4 -23.88 17.18 -22.03
CA SER A 4 -22.65 17.16 -21.24
C SER A 4 -22.77 16.37 -19.93
N THR A 5 -23.95 16.34 -19.30
CA THR A 5 -24.18 15.57 -18.08
C THR A 5 -24.07 14.07 -18.33
N TYR A 6 -24.61 13.58 -19.44
CA TYR A 6 -24.50 12.16 -19.81
C TYR A 6 -23.06 11.75 -20.15
N LEU A 7 -22.32 12.62 -20.85
CA LEU A 7 -20.89 12.41 -21.10
C LEU A 7 -20.08 12.34 -19.81
N PHE A 8 -20.36 13.22 -18.85
CA PHE A 8 -19.68 13.19 -17.55
C PHE A 8 -19.96 11.92 -16.77
N ILE A 9 -21.22 11.46 -16.74
CA ILE A 9 -21.60 10.21 -16.08
C ILE A 9 -20.90 9.02 -16.74
N ALA A 10 -20.89 8.95 -18.07
CA ALA A 10 -20.22 7.87 -18.79
C ALA A 10 -18.71 7.86 -18.51
N PHE A 11 -18.07 9.03 -18.48
CA PHE A 11 -16.66 9.17 -18.12
C PHE A 11 -16.37 8.72 -16.69
N ALA A 12 -17.21 9.12 -15.73
CA ALA A 12 -17.05 8.71 -14.33
C ALA A 12 -17.15 7.18 -14.17
N ILE A 13 -18.13 6.54 -14.84
CA ILE A 13 -18.26 5.07 -14.85
C ILE A 13 -17.01 4.43 -15.47
N PHE A 14 -16.54 4.97 -16.59
CA PHE A 14 -15.32 4.49 -17.24
C PHE A 14 -14.10 4.56 -16.32
N VAL A 15 -13.91 5.67 -15.59
CA VAL A 15 -12.82 5.82 -14.61
C VAL A 15 -12.92 4.78 -13.51
N VAL A 16 -14.12 4.56 -12.93
CA VAL A 16 -14.30 3.55 -11.88
C VAL A 16 -13.98 2.14 -12.39
N ILE A 17 -14.41 1.80 -13.61
CA ILE A 17 -14.09 0.51 -14.24
C ILE A 17 -12.59 0.40 -14.49
N ALA A 18 -11.95 1.41 -15.08
CA ALA A 18 -10.52 1.43 -15.36
C ALA A 18 -9.69 1.27 -14.08
N LEU A 19 -10.08 1.94 -13.00
CA LEU A 19 -9.43 1.83 -11.70
C LEU A 19 -9.50 0.40 -11.14
N ASN A 20 -10.56 -0.37 -11.44
CA ASN A 20 -10.70 -1.78 -11.04
C ASN A 20 -9.69 -2.73 -11.70
N PHE A 21 -9.13 -2.36 -12.86
CA PHE A 21 -8.09 -3.15 -13.53
C PHE A 21 -6.67 -2.85 -13.05
N LEU A 22 -6.48 -1.88 -12.15
CA LEU A 22 -5.16 -1.63 -11.56
C LEU A 22 -4.69 -2.86 -10.75
N PRO A 23 -3.43 -3.29 -10.92
CA PRO A 23 -2.91 -4.45 -10.20
C PRO A 23 -2.87 -4.21 -8.70
N SER A 24 -3.35 -5.19 -7.94
CA SER A 24 -3.22 -5.19 -6.48
C SER A 24 -1.77 -5.49 -6.11
N GLN A 25 -1.09 -4.56 -5.42
CA GLN A 25 0.25 -4.81 -4.90
C GLN A 25 0.17 -5.54 -3.56
N GLU A 26 0.56 -6.81 -3.47
CA GLU A 26 0.63 -7.51 -2.19
C GLU A 26 1.65 -6.84 -1.27
N ILE A 27 1.18 -6.37 -0.11
CA ILE A 27 2.03 -5.77 0.91
C ILE A 27 2.39 -6.89 1.89
N PRO A 28 3.68 -7.21 2.07
CA PRO A 28 4.07 -8.30 2.96
C PRO A 28 3.77 -7.94 4.42
N SER A 29 3.39 -8.96 5.19
CA SER A 29 3.27 -8.82 6.65
C SER A 29 4.63 -9.07 7.30
N PRO A 30 4.98 -8.34 8.36
CA PRO A 30 6.09 -8.70 9.22
C PRO A 30 5.91 -10.12 9.76
N PRO A 31 6.99 -10.92 9.87
CA PRO A 31 6.94 -12.25 10.48
C PRO A 31 6.44 -12.18 11.93
N ALA A 32 5.74 -13.21 12.39
CA ALA A 32 5.30 -13.30 13.79
C ALA A 32 6.42 -13.84 14.70
N ASN A 33 7.47 -13.06 14.91
CA ASN A 33 8.58 -13.40 15.81
C ASN A 33 8.89 -12.26 16.79
N GLU A 34 9.75 -12.53 17.79
CA GLU A 34 10.00 -11.57 18.87
C GLU A 34 10.57 -10.24 18.39
N ILE A 35 11.36 -10.23 17.30
CA ILE A 35 11.94 -8.99 16.75
C ILE A 35 10.98 -8.15 15.91
N HIS A 36 9.83 -8.71 15.48
CA HIS A 36 8.78 -8.00 14.72
C HIS A 36 7.47 -7.86 15.50
N LYS A 37 7.48 -8.23 16.78
CA LYS A 37 6.30 -8.31 17.64
C LYS A 37 5.62 -6.96 17.85
N GLU A 38 6.42 -5.91 17.91
CA GLU A 38 5.95 -4.55 18.13
C GLU A 38 6.69 -3.59 17.21
N TYR A 39 5.94 -2.65 16.63
CA TYR A 39 6.51 -1.55 15.87
C TYR A 39 6.92 -0.43 16.82
N THR A 40 8.20 -0.04 16.78
CA THR A 40 8.75 1.04 17.62
C THR A 40 8.88 2.34 16.85
N SER A 41 9.62 2.33 15.74
CA SER A 41 9.82 3.46 14.84
C SER A 41 10.20 2.98 13.43
N ASP A 42 10.09 3.85 12.43
CA ASP A 42 10.57 3.54 11.08
C ASP A 42 12.10 3.36 11.07
N ASP A 43 12.84 4.19 11.82
CA ASP A 43 14.30 4.07 11.93
C ASP A 43 14.73 2.69 12.44
N ALA A 44 14.05 2.14 13.44
CA ALA A 44 14.33 0.79 13.95
C ALA A 44 14.09 -0.29 12.88
N CYS A 45 13.15 -0.06 11.95
CA CYS A 45 12.94 -0.96 10.82
C CYS A 45 14.08 -0.83 9.80
N LEU A 46 14.59 0.39 9.58
CA LEU A 46 15.66 0.69 8.62
C LEU A 46 17.04 0.16 9.07
N GLU A 47 17.24 -0.19 10.34
CA GLU A 47 18.46 -0.87 10.79
C GLU A 47 18.70 -2.19 10.05
N CYS A 48 17.63 -2.93 9.72
CA CYS A 48 17.68 -4.19 8.98
C CYS A 48 17.14 -4.08 7.55
N HIS A 49 16.25 -3.13 7.27
CA HIS A 49 15.60 -2.96 5.97
C HIS A 49 16.04 -1.72 5.17
N GLY A 50 17.02 -0.97 5.67
CA GLY A 50 17.58 0.20 5.00
C GLY A 50 18.39 -0.13 3.73
N PRO A 51 18.89 0.91 3.05
CA PRO A 51 19.86 0.73 1.97
C PRO A 51 21.10 0.00 2.50
N GLU A 52 21.61 -0.98 1.75
CA GLU A 52 22.87 -1.68 2.05
C GLU A 52 22.87 -2.60 3.28
N THR A 53 21.70 -2.93 3.83
CA THR A 53 21.57 -3.95 4.88
C THR A 53 21.52 -5.37 4.29
N ASP A 54 21.54 -6.38 5.16
CA ASP A 54 21.40 -7.79 4.76
C ASP A 54 20.00 -8.12 4.20
N ASN A 55 18.98 -7.32 4.53
CA ASN A 55 17.59 -7.54 4.13
C ASN A 55 16.93 -6.24 3.61
N PRO A 56 17.46 -5.61 2.56
CA PRO A 56 16.99 -4.30 2.12
C PRO A 56 15.56 -4.37 1.57
N MET A 57 14.84 -3.25 1.63
CA MET A 57 13.55 -3.10 0.96
C MET A 57 13.64 -3.44 -0.54
N GLY A 58 12.58 -4.04 -1.07
CA GLY A 58 12.52 -4.39 -2.50
C GLY A 58 12.56 -3.16 -3.40
N LYS A 59 13.06 -3.31 -4.64
CA LYS A 59 13.19 -2.22 -5.64
C LYS A 59 11.88 -1.50 -5.99
N LYS A 60 10.73 -2.07 -5.64
CA LYS A 60 9.39 -1.50 -5.87
C LYS A 60 8.80 -0.83 -4.63
N HIS A 61 9.54 -0.77 -3.53
CA HIS A 61 9.11 -0.04 -2.35
C HIS A 61 8.90 1.44 -2.74
N PRO A 62 7.82 2.10 -2.27
CA PRO A 62 7.64 3.53 -2.48
C PRO A 62 8.88 4.34 -2.10
N HIS A 63 9.09 5.44 -2.83
CA HIS A 63 10.34 6.22 -2.81
C HIS A 63 10.66 6.83 -1.44
N GLU A 64 9.63 7.08 -0.62
CA GLU A 64 9.77 7.63 0.72
C GLU A 64 9.58 6.49 1.75
N PRO A 65 10.64 6.07 2.47
CA PRO A 65 10.60 4.97 3.43
C PRO A 65 10.10 5.46 4.79
N GLU A 66 8.99 6.17 4.80
CA GLU A 66 8.34 6.66 6.02
C GLU A 66 6.95 6.04 6.17
N ASN A 67 6.50 5.93 7.42
CA ASN A 67 5.23 5.34 7.82
C ASN A 67 5.13 3.83 7.54
N CYS A 68 6.15 3.03 7.84
CA CYS A 68 6.17 1.58 7.62
C CYS A 68 4.93 0.89 8.24
N LYS A 69 4.52 1.36 9.43
CA LYS A 69 3.34 0.87 10.16
C LYS A 69 2.05 0.92 9.34
N ARG A 70 1.85 1.99 8.56
CA ARG A 70 0.61 2.24 7.80
C ARG A 70 0.28 1.13 6.80
N CYS A 71 1.31 0.59 6.17
CA CYS A 71 1.15 -0.45 5.15
C CYS A 71 1.39 -1.85 5.72
N HIS A 72 2.40 -2.01 6.58
CA HIS A 72 2.84 -3.31 7.04
C HIS A 72 2.20 -3.78 8.34
N PHE A 73 1.59 -2.92 9.16
CA PHE A 73 1.05 -3.30 10.47
C PHE A 73 -0.45 -2.96 10.63
N ASP A 74 -0.95 -1.92 9.96
CA ASP A 74 -2.37 -1.58 10.04
C ASP A 74 -3.25 -2.59 9.29
N LYS A 75 -4.18 -3.21 10.02
CA LYS A 75 -5.18 -4.13 9.45
C LYS A 75 -6.20 -3.41 8.57
N VAL A 76 -6.50 -2.14 8.85
CA VAL A 76 -7.53 -1.34 8.14
C VAL A 76 -7.13 -1.06 6.68
N TYR A 77 -5.85 -0.81 6.39
CA TYR A 77 -5.34 -0.68 5.02
C TYR A 77 -5.41 -2.00 4.22
N ARG A 78 -5.43 -3.13 4.91
CA ARG A 78 -5.59 -4.45 4.30
C ARG A 78 -7.05 -4.80 4.04
N GLU A 79 -7.96 -4.38 4.94
CA GLU A 79 -9.41 -4.67 4.83
C GLU A 79 -10.12 -3.84 3.76
N PHE A 80 -9.71 -2.58 3.52
CA PHE A 80 -10.22 -1.80 2.37
C PHE A 80 -9.89 -2.45 1.02
N LYS A 81 -8.94 -3.39 1.01
CA LYS A 81 -8.55 -4.21 -0.13
C LYS A 81 -9.35 -5.51 -0.26
N ILE A 82 -10.05 -5.94 0.80
CA ILE A 82 -10.90 -7.15 0.81
C ILE A 82 -12.28 -6.85 0.19
N PHE A 83 -12.72 -5.59 0.21
CA PHE A 83 -13.94 -5.13 -0.45
C PHE A 83 -13.74 -4.69 -1.92
N ARG A 84 -12.61 -5.09 -2.51
CA ARG A 84 -12.34 -4.98 -3.94
C ARG A 84 -12.19 -6.37 -4.54
#